data_AF-A0A7M3YK78-F1
#
_entry.id   AF-A0A7M3YK78-F1
#
_cell.length_a   1.000
_cell.length_b   1.000
_cell.length_c   1.000
_cell.angle_alpha   90.00
_cell.angle_beta   90.00
_cell.angle_gamma   90.00
#
_symmetry.space_group_name_H-M   'P 1'
#
loop_
_entity.id
_entity.type
_entity.pdbx_description
1 polymer ?
#
loop_
_entity_poly.entity_id
_entity_poly.type
_entity_poly.pdbx_seq_one_letter_code
_entity_poly.pdbx_strand_id
1 'polypeptide(L)'
;MIRRASIPGRINILGEHTDYAGGCSLAFASQHRLILEAEFIESGVFGEETVVALWSEAGGPPARLNVSSNIPIGKGMSSSAALCLSIVLCVHGDSLDRQDACKEAQRLEHVVLGTPCGLLDQMTMMHSMEECCTLIDFTNLETSTIPYPNSWKFKLVDSGIQRTLNSEDYLQTTGEMNNKLHVREENARVHQALNSTNEQLGGLLNQTHESLRMIGVSTPEVDSIVKSLQSKKGVLGARMMGGGFGGMILVLVEDDGVLPHLPLLVPSKAGFIEESI
;
A
#
# COMPACT_ATOMS: atom_id res chain seq x y z
N MET A 1 -8.93 -30.37 -2.71
CA MET A 1 -8.79 -29.23 -1.80
C MET A 1 -8.19 -28.06 -2.54
N ILE A 2 -8.90 -26.93 -2.53
CA ILE A 2 -8.47 -25.66 -3.10
C ILE A 2 -8.56 -24.61 -2.00
N ARG A 3 -7.49 -23.85 -1.81
CA ARG A 3 -7.48 -22.62 -1.00
C ARG A 3 -7.43 -21.40 -1.90
N ARG A 4 -8.30 -20.44 -1.61
CA ARG A 4 -8.38 -19.18 -2.33
C ARG A 4 -8.14 -18.02 -1.37
N ALA A 5 -7.01 -17.34 -1.53
CA ALA A 5 -6.73 -16.10 -0.81
C ALA A 5 -7.15 -14.91 -1.66
N SER A 6 -7.83 -13.95 -1.03
CA SER A 6 -8.24 -12.69 -1.65
C SER A 6 -7.65 -11.55 -0.83
N ILE A 7 -6.71 -10.79 -1.39
CA ILE A 7 -6.01 -9.71 -0.69
C ILE A 7 -6.25 -8.38 -1.40
N PRO A 8 -6.68 -7.30 -0.70
CA PRO A 8 -6.87 -6.00 -1.32
C PRO A 8 -5.52 -5.32 -1.63
N GLY A 9 -5.52 -4.38 -2.58
CA GLY A 9 -4.51 -3.34 -2.64
C GLY A 9 -4.73 -2.33 -1.52
N ARG A 10 -3.80 -1.38 -1.33
CA ARG A 10 -3.92 -0.36 -0.28
C ARG A 10 -3.68 1.05 -0.78
N ILE A 11 -4.34 2.02 -0.15
CA ILE A 11 -4.17 3.45 -0.36
C ILE A 11 -3.56 4.06 0.89
N ASN A 12 -2.37 4.66 0.76
CA ASN A 12 -1.74 5.40 1.84
C ASN A 12 -2.13 6.89 1.75
N ILE A 13 -2.96 7.36 2.69
CA ILE A 13 -3.41 8.76 2.71
C ILE A 13 -2.26 9.65 3.14
N LEU A 14 -1.66 9.36 4.30
CA LEU A 14 -0.54 10.08 4.92
C LEU A 14 0.34 9.11 5.72
N GLY A 15 1.59 9.47 5.98
CA GLY A 15 2.54 8.56 6.64
C GLY A 15 3.35 7.77 5.62
N GLU A 16 3.82 8.42 4.55
CA GLU A 16 4.77 7.78 3.65
C GLU A 16 6.18 7.82 4.27
N HIS A 17 6.99 6.79 4.07
CA HIS A 17 8.37 6.75 4.58
C HIS A 17 8.50 6.86 6.12
N THR A 18 7.44 6.51 6.87
CA THR A 18 7.43 6.49 8.34
C THR A 18 7.52 5.07 8.93
N ASP A 19 7.17 4.04 8.15
CA ASP A 19 6.99 2.67 8.62
C ASP A 19 8.29 1.99 9.07
N TYR A 20 9.36 2.13 8.29
CA TYR A 20 10.68 1.65 8.67
C TYR A 20 11.37 2.50 9.76
N ALA A 21 10.77 3.64 10.14
CA ALA A 21 11.32 4.57 11.13
C ALA A 21 10.52 4.62 12.44
N GLY A 22 9.53 3.72 12.61
CA GLY A 22 8.68 3.69 13.81
C GLY A 22 7.76 4.91 13.92
N GLY A 23 7.28 5.45 12.79
CA GLY A 23 6.29 6.52 12.80
C GLY A 23 4.85 6.01 12.72
N CYS A 24 3.95 6.84 12.19
CA CYS A 24 2.55 6.49 12.01
C CYS A 24 2.15 6.56 10.53
N SER A 25 1.09 5.83 10.15
CA SER A 25 0.42 6.00 8.86
C SER A 25 -1.10 5.93 8.97
N LEU A 26 -1.78 6.60 8.05
CA LEU A 26 -3.23 6.52 7.87
C LEU A 26 -3.53 6.01 6.48
N ALA A 27 -4.05 4.80 6.39
CA ALA A 27 -4.24 4.09 5.13
C ALA A 27 -5.56 3.31 5.13
N PHE A 28 -6.00 2.82 3.96
CA PHE A 28 -7.14 1.92 3.86
C PHE A 28 -6.94 0.88 2.74
N ALA A 29 -7.54 -0.30 2.90
CA ALA A 29 -7.63 -1.29 1.85
C ALA A 29 -8.54 -0.81 0.70
N SER A 30 -8.04 -0.78 -0.52
CA SER A 30 -8.81 -0.38 -1.70
C SER A 30 -9.75 -1.49 -2.18
N GLN A 31 -10.72 -1.16 -3.03
CA GLN A 31 -11.61 -2.13 -3.68
C GLN A 31 -10.92 -3.10 -4.66
N HIS A 32 -9.67 -2.83 -5.04
CA HIS A 32 -8.91 -3.67 -5.97
C HIS A 32 -8.31 -4.84 -5.20
N ARG A 33 -8.32 -6.05 -5.76
CA ARG A 33 -7.85 -7.27 -5.10
C ARG A 33 -6.98 -8.12 -6.03
N LEU A 34 -6.04 -8.81 -5.39
CA LEU A 34 -5.31 -9.94 -5.93
C LEU A 34 -5.92 -11.22 -5.36
N ILE A 35 -6.13 -12.20 -6.23
CA ILE A 35 -6.62 -13.53 -5.90
C ILE A 35 -5.52 -14.52 -6.22
N LEU A 36 -5.16 -15.34 -5.24
CA LEU A 36 -4.37 -16.55 -5.43
C LEU A 36 -5.28 -17.76 -5.19
N GLU A 37 -5.32 -18.67 -6.15
CA GLU A 37 -5.92 -19.99 -6.02
C GLU A 37 -4.82 -21.04 -5.98
N ALA A 38 -4.80 -21.82 -4.91
CA ALA A 38 -3.89 -22.93 -4.70
C ALA A 38 -4.68 -24.25 -4.68
N GLU A 39 -4.58 -25.02 -5.75
CA GLU A 39 -5.11 -26.38 -5.84
C GLU A 39 -4.04 -27.36 -5.36
N PHE A 40 -4.27 -28.01 -4.22
CA PHE A 40 -3.30 -28.96 -3.66
C PHE A 40 -3.31 -30.28 -4.43
N ILE A 41 -2.12 -30.76 -4.77
CA ILE A 41 -1.90 -31.97 -5.59
C ILE A 41 -0.92 -32.93 -4.90
N GLU A 42 -0.71 -34.12 -5.47
CA GLU A 42 0.17 -35.14 -4.88
C GLU A 42 1.66 -34.78 -4.95
N SER A 43 2.10 -34.13 -6.04
CA SER A 43 3.52 -33.84 -6.26
C SER A 43 3.74 -32.65 -7.20
N GLY A 44 4.83 -31.92 -6.97
CA GLY A 44 5.25 -30.76 -7.77
C GLY A 44 4.55 -29.46 -7.41
N VAL A 45 5.14 -28.35 -7.83
CA VAL A 45 4.55 -27.00 -7.70
C VAL A 45 4.53 -26.38 -9.09
N PHE A 46 3.37 -25.88 -9.50
CA PHE A 46 3.15 -25.35 -10.86
C PHE A 46 2.54 -23.95 -10.78
N GLY A 47 3.10 -22.99 -11.49
CA GLY A 47 2.63 -21.60 -11.53
C GLY A 47 3.66 -20.71 -12.21
N GLU A 48 3.45 -19.39 -12.16
CA GLU A 48 4.48 -18.43 -12.59
C GLU A 48 5.74 -18.52 -11.71
N GLU A 49 6.92 -18.29 -12.30
CA GLU A 49 8.22 -18.50 -11.66
C GLU A 49 8.34 -17.80 -10.29
N THR A 50 8.01 -16.50 -10.21
CA THR A 50 8.03 -15.74 -8.96
C THR A 50 7.05 -16.28 -7.92
N VAL A 51 5.87 -16.72 -8.35
CA VAL A 51 4.83 -17.28 -7.47
C VAL A 51 5.30 -18.61 -6.88
N VAL A 52 5.91 -19.46 -7.69
CA VAL A 52 6.49 -20.74 -7.25
C VAL A 52 7.66 -20.50 -6.28
N ALA A 53 8.51 -19.50 -6.53
CA ALA A 53 9.60 -19.14 -5.63
C ALA A 53 9.08 -18.69 -4.26
N LEU A 54 8.10 -17.77 -4.22
CA LEU A 54 7.45 -17.32 -2.98
C LEU A 54 6.79 -18.49 -2.24
N TRP A 55 6.04 -19.33 -2.96
CA TRP A 55 5.37 -20.49 -2.39
C TRP A 55 6.35 -21.48 -1.75
N SER A 56 7.47 -21.75 -2.42
CA SER A 56 8.50 -22.65 -1.93
C SER A 56 9.21 -22.07 -0.70
N GLU A 57 9.51 -20.77 -0.72
CA GLU A 57 10.15 -20.06 0.41
C GLU A 57 9.24 -19.97 1.64
N ALA A 58 7.92 -19.93 1.44
CA ALA A 58 6.92 -20.01 2.51
C ALA A 58 6.74 -21.43 3.07
N GLY A 59 7.39 -22.45 2.49
CA GLY A 59 7.21 -23.85 2.87
C GLY A 59 5.91 -24.47 2.35
N GLY A 60 5.38 -23.97 1.24
CA GLY A 60 4.14 -24.47 0.65
C GLY A 60 4.23 -25.90 0.12
N PRO A 61 3.19 -26.73 0.33
CA PRO A 61 3.16 -28.11 -0.18
C PRO A 61 2.90 -28.17 -1.70
N PRO A 62 2.95 -29.35 -2.34
CA PRO A 62 2.64 -29.48 -3.76
C PRO A 62 1.28 -28.85 -4.16
N ALA A 63 1.30 -27.93 -5.12
CA ALA A 63 0.12 -27.19 -5.55
C ALA A 63 0.20 -26.69 -6.99
N ARG A 64 -0.95 -26.49 -7.64
CA ARG A 64 -1.10 -25.63 -8.82
C ARG A 64 -1.55 -24.24 -8.34
N LEU A 65 -0.79 -23.23 -8.74
CA LEU A 65 -0.93 -21.85 -8.28
C LEU A 65 -1.39 -20.98 -9.45
N ASN A 66 -2.53 -20.34 -9.29
CA ASN A 66 -3.07 -19.40 -10.26
C ASN A 66 -3.29 -18.03 -9.61
N VAL A 67 -2.76 -16.98 -10.22
CA VAL A 67 -2.88 -15.61 -9.72
C VAL A 67 -3.69 -14.79 -10.70
N SER A 68 -4.67 -14.04 -10.19
CA SER A 68 -5.37 -13.01 -10.94
C SER A 68 -5.45 -11.73 -10.12
N SER A 69 -5.35 -10.58 -10.74
CA SER A 69 -5.34 -9.30 -10.01
C SER A 69 -5.96 -8.20 -10.85
N ASN A 70 -6.77 -7.36 -10.20
CA ASN A 70 -7.17 -6.05 -10.75
C ASN A 70 -6.44 -4.89 -10.03
N ILE A 71 -5.46 -5.18 -9.17
CA ILE A 71 -4.57 -4.17 -8.60
C ILE A 71 -3.60 -3.73 -9.70
N PRO A 72 -3.51 -2.44 -10.02
CA PRO A 72 -2.54 -1.94 -11.00
C PRO A 72 -1.09 -2.29 -10.61
N ILE A 73 -0.47 -3.16 -11.42
CA ILE A 73 0.88 -3.70 -11.16
C ILE A 73 1.94 -2.60 -11.27
N GLY A 74 2.87 -2.55 -10.31
CA GLY A 74 4.05 -1.68 -10.39
C GLY A 74 3.76 -0.18 -10.22
N LYS A 75 2.52 0.20 -9.89
CA LYS A 75 2.10 1.60 -9.79
C LYS A 75 2.04 2.11 -8.35
N GLY A 76 2.43 1.32 -7.36
CA GLY A 76 2.43 1.76 -5.96
C GLY A 76 1.13 1.50 -5.20
N MET A 77 0.31 0.54 -5.64
CA MET A 77 -0.83 -0.02 -4.89
C MET A 77 -0.52 -1.35 -4.19
N SER A 78 0.77 -1.68 -4.04
CA SER A 78 1.26 -2.83 -3.26
C SER A 78 0.86 -4.20 -3.78
N SER A 79 0.93 -4.39 -5.10
CA SER A 79 0.66 -5.72 -5.69
C SER A 79 1.64 -6.81 -5.20
N SER A 80 2.90 -6.46 -4.87
CA SER A 80 3.88 -7.39 -4.31
C SER A 80 3.50 -7.87 -2.91
N ALA A 81 3.12 -6.95 -2.02
CA ALA A 81 2.66 -7.26 -0.68
C ALA A 81 1.37 -8.09 -0.70
N ALA A 82 0.44 -7.74 -1.59
CA ALA A 82 -0.79 -8.51 -1.77
C ALA A 82 -0.49 -9.95 -2.22
N LEU A 83 0.47 -10.14 -3.13
CA LEU A 83 0.92 -11.46 -3.55
C LEU A 83 1.55 -12.24 -2.39
N CYS A 84 2.49 -11.64 -1.65
CA CYS A 84 3.14 -12.30 -0.51
C CYS A 84 2.15 -12.70 0.57
N LEU A 85 1.22 -11.82 0.95
CA LEU A 85 0.13 -12.16 1.87
C LEU A 85 -0.73 -13.29 1.34
N SER A 86 -1.08 -13.30 0.06
CA SER A 86 -1.90 -14.36 -0.53
C SER A 86 -1.22 -15.73 -0.44
N ILE A 87 0.10 -15.78 -0.66
CA ILE A 87 0.93 -16.99 -0.50
C ILE A 87 0.88 -17.45 0.96
N VAL A 88 1.20 -16.56 1.90
CA VAL A 88 1.22 -16.87 3.34
C VAL A 88 -0.13 -17.41 3.80
N LEU A 89 -1.24 -16.76 3.44
CA LEU A 89 -2.57 -17.24 3.81
C LEU A 89 -2.87 -18.61 3.19
N CYS A 90 -2.58 -18.83 1.91
CA CYS A 90 -2.85 -20.13 1.28
C CYS A 90 -1.99 -21.27 1.86
N VAL A 91 -0.73 -21.01 2.21
CA VAL A 91 0.17 -22.00 2.82
C VAL A 91 -0.27 -22.35 4.23
N HIS A 92 -0.49 -21.34 5.08
CA HIS A 92 -0.72 -21.53 6.51
C HIS A 92 -2.20 -21.67 6.90
N GLY A 93 -3.14 -21.28 6.03
CA GLY A 93 -4.55 -21.23 6.39
C GLY A 93 -4.78 -20.31 7.60
N ASP A 94 -5.64 -20.75 8.51
CA ASP A 94 -5.96 -20.02 9.76
C ASP A 94 -4.94 -20.27 10.89
N SER A 95 -3.78 -20.87 10.60
CA SER A 95 -2.79 -21.22 11.64
C SER A 95 -1.92 -20.04 12.10
N LEU A 96 -1.90 -18.94 11.34
CA LEU A 96 -1.23 -17.70 11.72
C LEU A 96 -2.25 -16.63 12.09
N ASP A 97 -1.95 -15.86 13.14
CA ASP A 97 -2.68 -14.62 13.35
C ASP A 97 -2.34 -13.58 12.27
N ARG A 98 -3.13 -12.50 12.22
CA ARG A 98 -2.97 -11.47 11.19
C ARG A 98 -1.60 -10.77 11.25
N GLN A 99 -1.04 -10.59 12.45
CA GLN A 99 0.21 -9.88 12.63
C GLN A 99 1.40 -10.74 12.19
N ASP A 100 1.37 -12.02 12.52
CA ASP A 100 2.38 -12.98 12.10
C ASP A 100 2.31 -13.23 10.59
N ALA A 101 1.10 -13.25 10.00
CA ALA A 101 0.95 -13.30 8.55
C ALA A 101 1.57 -12.06 7.86
N CYS A 102 1.43 -10.86 8.44
CA CYS A 102 2.06 -9.65 7.91
C CYS A 102 3.59 -9.72 7.94
N LYS A 103 4.16 -10.19 9.06
CA LYS A 103 5.62 -10.33 9.22
C LYS A 103 6.19 -11.40 8.28
N GLU A 104 5.50 -12.52 8.12
CA GLU A 104 5.93 -13.55 7.19
C GLU A 104 5.86 -13.08 5.74
N ALA A 105 4.80 -12.35 5.37
CA ALA A 105 4.70 -11.76 4.03
C ALA A 105 5.81 -10.72 3.77
N GLN A 106 6.15 -9.89 4.77
CA GLN A 106 7.29 -8.98 4.69
C GLN A 106 8.62 -9.73 4.50
N ARG A 107 8.84 -10.82 5.25
CA ARG A 107 10.02 -11.69 5.10
C ARG A 107 10.15 -12.22 3.67
N LEU A 108 9.05 -12.67 3.07
CA LEU A 108 9.03 -13.13 1.67
C LEU A 108 9.41 -12.01 0.69
N GLU A 109 8.91 -10.78 0.89
CA GLU A 109 9.31 -9.63 0.05
C GLU A 109 10.81 -9.33 0.16
N HIS A 110 11.38 -9.44 1.36
CA HIS A 110 12.80 -9.19 1.58
C HIS A 110 13.67 -10.27 0.93
N VAL A 111 13.32 -11.54 1.13
CA VAL A 111 14.15 -12.68 0.73
C VAL A 111 14.01 -13.02 -0.76
N VAL A 112 12.77 -13.00 -1.29
CA VAL A 112 12.50 -13.44 -2.66
C VAL A 112 12.47 -12.28 -3.64
N LEU A 113 11.88 -11.14 -3.24
CA LEU A 113 11.75 -9.97 -4.12
C LEU A 113 12.87 -8.95 -3.90
N GLY A 114 13.72 -9.13 -2.88
CA GLY A 114 14.85 -8.24 -2.59
C GLY A 114 14.45 -6.81 -2.20
N THR A 115 13.20 -6.59 -1.77
CA THR A 115 12.66 -5.25 -1.52
C THR A 115 12.65 -4.95 -0.02
N PRO A 116 13.45 -4.01 0.51
CA PRO A 116 13.53 -3.71 1.95
C PRO A 116 12.34 -2.84 2.41
N CYS A 117 11.12 -3.36 2.32
CA CYS A 117 9.89 -2.67 2.72
C CYS A 117 9.64 -2.72 4.24
N GLY A 118 8.89 -1.74 4.76
CA GLY A 118 8.31 -1.83 6.11
C GLY A 118 7.00 -2.64 6.11
N LEU A 119 6.16 -2.42 7.12
CA LEU A 119 4.93 -3.20 7.36
C LEU A 119 3.63 -2.49 6.94
N LEU A 120 3.71 -1.26 6.39
CA LEU A 120 2.53 -0.45 6.06
C LEU A 120 1.56 -1.21 5.17
N ASP A 121 2.08 -1.81 4.11
CA ASP A 121 1.29 -2.45 3.07
C ASP A 121 0.52 -3.64 3.63
N GLN A 122 1.23 -4.56 4.28
CA GLN A 122 0.67 -5.81 4.77
C GLN A 122 -0.31 -5.56 5.92
N MET A 123 0.04 -4.68 6.87
CA MET A 123 -0.83 -4.35 8.01
C MET A 123 -2.10 -3.66 7.54
N THR A 124 -2.03 -2.72 6.59
CA THR A 124 -3.23 -2.09 6.04
C THR A 124 -4.16 -3.14 5.43
N MET A 125 -3.62 -4.06 4.64
CA MET A 125 -4.41 -5.10 3.95
C MET A 125 -5.06 -6.10 4.91
N MET A 126 -4.45 -6.40 6.06
CA MET A 126 -4.96 -7.40 7.00
C MET A 126 -5.80 -6.81 8.14
N HIS A 127 -5.65 -5.53 8.45
CA HIS A 127 -6.33 -4.86 9.57
C HIS A 127 -7.41 -3.86 9.12
N SER A 128 -7.67 -3.72 7.82
CA SER A 128 -8.75 -2.86 7.32
C SER A 128 -10.16 -3.41 7.61
N MET A 129 -11.09 -2.49 7.82
CA MET A 129 -12.53 -2.76 7.93
C MET A 129 -13.28 -1.96 6.87
N GLU A 130 -14.47 -2.43 6.45
CA GLU A 130 -15.32 -1.65 5.55
C GLU A 130 -15.63 -0.27 6.13
N GLU A 131 -15.68 0.72 5.24
CA GLU A 131 -16.00 2.11 5.58
C GLU A 131 -15.05 2.72 6.64
N CYS A 132 -13.85 2.18 6.80
CA CYS A 132 -12.85 2.65 7.75
C CYS A 132 -11.46 2.82 7.12
N CYS A 133 -10.67 3.71 7.72
CA CYS A 133 -9.22 3.74 7.62
C CYS A 133 -8.59 2.97 8.78
N THR A 134 -7.35 2.56 8.58
CA THR A 134 -6.46 2.01 9.59
C THR A 134 -5.39 3.04 9.90
N LEU A 135 -5.36 3.51 11.15
CA LEU A 135 -4.22 4.21 11.72
C LEU A 135 -3.27 3.15 12.26
N ILE A 136 -2.01 3.17 11.82
CA ILE A 136 -0.97 2.22 12.24
C ILE A 136 0.12 2.98 12.96
N ASP A 137 0.48 2.53 14.16
CA ASP A 137 1.66 2.98 14.90
C ASP A 137 2.77 1.92 14.76
N PHE A 138 3.85 2.26 14.07
CA PHE A 138 4.93 1.31 13.80
C PHE A 138 5.91 1.15 14.97
N THR A 139 5.76 1.91 16.07
CA THR A 139 6.59 1.72 17.28
C THR A 139 6.23 0.44 18.03
N ASN A 140 4.94 0.08 18.03
CA ASN A 140 4.39 -1.07 18.74
C ASN A 140 3.53 -1.99 17.85
N LEU A 141 3.36 -1.63 16.57
CA LEU A 141 2.54 -2.33 15.58
C LEU A 141 1.04 -2.36 15.95
N GLU A 142 0.57 -1.40 16.74
CA GLU A 142 -0.85 -1.28 17.07
C GLU A 142 -1.63 -0.66 15.90
N THR A 143 -2.89 -1.09 15.77
CA THR A 143 -3.81 -0.57 14.75
C THR A 143 -5.06 0.00 15.41
N SER A 144 -5.50 1.16 14.93
CA SER A 144 -6.76 1.79 15.32
C SER A 144 -7.66 1.93 14.11
N THR A 145 -8.94 1.60 14.29
CA THR A 145 -9.95 1.74 13.25
C THR A 145 -10.56 3.13 13.31
N ILE A 146 -10.44 3.88 12.22
CA ILE A 146 -10.95 5.25 12.10
C ILE A 146 -12.07 5.26 11.06
N PRO A 147 -13.30 5.72 11.36
CA PRO A 147 -14.35 5.82 10.36
C PRO A 147 -13.91 6.64 9.16
N TYR A 148 -14.16 6.14 7.94
CA TYR A 148 -13.86 6.86 6.72
C TYR A 148 -14.96 7.92 6.48
N PRO A 149 -14.64 9.23 6.46
CA PRO A 149 -15.64 10.24 6.21
C PRO A 149 -16.20 10.15 4.78
N ASN A 150 -17.51 10.12 4.63
CA ASN A 150 -18.18 10.14 3.30
C ASN A 150 -17.84 11.39 2.46
N SER A 151 -17.32 12.45 3.11
CA SER A 151 -16.84 13.64 2.43
C SER A 151 -15.49 13.44 1.75
N TRP A 152 -14.71 12.42 2.13
CA TRP A 152 -13.42 12.13 1.50
C TRP A 152 -13.64 11.47 0.15
N LYS A 153 -13.08 12.08 -0.88
CA LYS A 153 -13.21 11.65 -2.27
C LYS A 153 -11.84 11.55 -2.89
N PHE A 154 -11.25 10.36 -2.79
CA PHE A 154 -9.92 10.08 -3.33
C PHE A 154 -9.99 9.46 -4.72
N LYS A 155 -9.07 9.88 -5.58
CA LYS A 155 -8.82 9.30 -6.91
C LYS A 155 -7.32 9.03 -7.08
N LEU A 156 -6.98 8.09 -7.95
CA LEU A 156 -5.60 7.81 -8.34
C LEU A 156 -5.34 8.26 -9.77
N VAL A 157 -4.25 9.00 -9.95
CA VAL A 157 -3.71 9.36 -11.27
C VAL A 157 -2.42 8.59 -11.47
N ASP A 158 -2.31 7.85 -12.56
CA ASP A 158 -1.05 7.24 -12.97
C ASP A 158 -0.13 8.32 -13.54
N SER A 159 1.08 8.46 -12.99
CA SER A 159 2.08 9.39 -13.53
C SER A 159 2.60 8.96 -14.91
N GLY A 160 2.44 7.69 -15.29
CA GLY A 160 3.03 7.10 -16.50
C GLY A 160 4.54 6.90 -16.40
N ILE A 161 5.14 7.20 -15.25
CA ILE A 161 6.57 7.07 -14.99
C ILE A 161 6.79 5.73 -14.30
N GLN A 162 7.53 4.84 -14.99
CA GLN A 162 7.95 3.57 -14.41
C GLN A 162 8.98 3.82 -13.32
N ARG A 163 8.81 3.12 -12.18
CA ARG A 163 9.77 3.20 -11.09
C ARG A 163 11.04 2.45 -11.48
N THR A 164 12.16 3.15 -11.48
CA THR A 164 13.48 2.50 -11.45
C THR A 164 13.83 2.30 -9.97
N LEU A 165 13.30 1.25 -9.35
CA LEU A 165 13.65 0.91 -7.96
C LEU A 165 15.03 0.24 -7.96
N ASN A 166 16.10 1.02 -7.94
CA ASN A 166 17.37 0.48 -7.49
C ASN A 166 17.31 0.41 -5.96
N SER A 167 17.64 -0.74 -5.38
CA SER A 167 17.65 -0.97 -3.92
C SER A 167 18.51 0.03 -3.14
N GLU A 168 19.45 0.67 -3.82
CA GLU A 168 20.29 1.75 -3.28
C GLU A 168 19.51 3.06 -3.05
N ASP A 169 18.48 3.35 -3.87
CA ASP A 169 17.69 4.58 -3.78
C ASP A 169 16.71 4.59 -2.60
N TYR A 170 16.26 3.41 -2.13
CA TYR A 170 15.38 3.30 -0.95
C TYR A 170 16.09 3.72 0.36
N LEU A 171 17.42 3.69 0.37
CA LEU A 171 18.26 3.92 1.54
C LEU A 171 19.13 5.19 1.44
N GLN A 172 19.22 5.84 0.27
CA GLN A 172 20.15 6.96 0.02
C GLN A 172 19.52 8.30 -0.39
N THR A 173 18.27 8.56 -0.06
CA THR A 173 17.67 9.85 -0.38
C THR A 173 17.78 10.78 0.84
N THR A 174 18.84 11.60 0.82
CA THR A 174 19.19 12.68 1.77
C THR A 174 19.60 12.26 3.20
N GLY A 175 20.38 13.13 3.86
CA GLY A 175 21.04 12.82 5.14
C GLY A 175 20.07 12.49 6.27
N GLU A 176 20.53 11.68 7.24
CA GLU A 176 19.75 11.16 8.37
C GLU A 176 18.87 12.21 9.08
N MET A 177 19.33 13.47 9.14
CA MET A 177 18.60 14.56 9.78
C MET A 177 17.31 14.94 9.04
N ASN A 178 17.33 14.96 7.70
CA ASN A 178 16.15 15.28 6.91
C ASN A 178 15.10 14.17 7.04
N ASN A 179 15.55 12.91 7.08
CA ASN A 179 14.65 11.76 7.28
C ASN A 179 14.00 11.80 8.67
N LYS A 180 14.76 12.10 9.73
CA LYS A 180 14.20 12.27 11.08
C LYS A 180 13.20 13.43 11.16
N LEU A 181 13.49 14.55 10.49
CA LEU A 181 12.58 15.69 10.44
C LEU A 181 11.29 15.33 9.69
N HIS A 182 11.42 14.69 8.52
CA HIS A 182 10.30 14.19 7.73
C HIS A 182 9.39 13.30 8.57
N VAL A 183 9.93 12.26 9.22
CA VAL A 183 9.13 11.33 10.04
C VAL A 183 8.40 12.06 11.15
N ARG A 184 9.06 12.98 11.87
CA ARG A 184 8.44 13.75 12.94
C ARG A 184 7.26 14.59 12.43
N GLU A 185 7.45 15.31 11.33
CA GLU A 185 6.41 16.16 10.76
C GLU A 185 5.30 15.36 10.09
N GLU A 186 5.62 14.24 9.46
CA GLU A 186 4.65 13.35 8.83
C GLU A 186 3.75 12.70 9.89
N ASN A 187 4.30 12.27 11.03
CA ASN A 187 3.49 11.80 12.17
C ASN A 187 2.52 12.89 12.64
N ALA A 188 2.97 14.14 12.73
CA ALA A 188 2.09 15.25 13.10
C ALA A 188 0.97 15.46 12.07
N ARG A 189 1.27 15.36 10.76
CA ARG A 189 0.27 15.43 9.68
C ARG A 189 -0.75 14.29 9.77
N VAL A 190 -0.31 13.06 10.04
CA VAL A 190 -1.19 11.90 10.24
C VAL A 190 -2.20 12.14 11.37
N HIS A 191 -1.75 12.64 12.52
CA HIS A 191 -2.66 12.93 13.64
C HIS A 191 -3.56 14.13 13.38
N GLN A 192 -3.08 15.16 12.68
CA GLN A 192 -3.90 16.32 12.28
C GLN A 192 -5.03 15.92 11.34
N ALA A 193 -4.79 14.95 10.45
CA ALA A 193 -5.80 14.48 9.49
C ALA A 193 -7.04 13.84 10.13
N LEU A 194 -6.93 13.33 11.36
CA LEU A 194 -8.04 12.69 12.07
C LEU A 194 -9.17 13.67 12.43
N ASN A 195 -8.87 14.96 12.48
CA ASN A 195 -9.82 16.00 12.89
C ASN A 195 -9.89 17.17 11.88
N SER A 196 -9.41 16.95 10.64
CA SER A 196 -9.33 18.00 9.64
C SER A 196 -10.59 18.11 8.77
N THR A 197 -10.85 19.31 8.25
CA THR A 197 -11.78 19.46 7.10
C THR A 197 -11.15 18.89 5.83
N ASN A 198 -11.95 18.71 4.78
CA ASN A 198 -11.44 18.23 3.48
C ASN A 198 -10.36 19.17 2.91
N GLU A 199 -10.52 20.48 3.05
CA GLU A 199 -9.55 21.49 2.58
C GLU A 199 -8.25 21.41 3.37
N GLN A 200 -8.36 21.24 4.69
CA GLN A 200 -7.20 21.04 5.56
C GLN A 200 -6.46 19.74 5.22
N LEU A 201 -7.19 18.64 5.00
CA LEU A 201 -6.61 17.37 4.54
C LEU A 201 -5.89 17.53 3.20
N GLY A 202 -6.49 18.22 2.24
CA GLY A 202 -5.85 18.55 0.97
C GLY A 202 -4.53 19.32 1.15
N GLY A 203 -4.52 20.28 2.07
CA GLY A 203 -3.31 20.99 2.49
C GLY A 203 -2.24 20.06 3.09
N LEU A 204 -2.64 19.11 3.94
CA LEU A 204 -1.71 18.12 4.53
C LEU A 204 -1.10 17.21 3.47
N LEU A 205 -1.88 16.75 2.47
CA LEU A 205 -1.35 15.96 1.35
C LEU A 205 -0.27 16.73 0.58
N ASN A 206 -0.51 18.01 0.30
CA ASN A 206 0.44 18.86 -0.41
C ASN A 206 1.74 19.05 0.41
N GLN A 207 1.62 19.22 1.73
CA GLN A 207 2.77 19.31 2.64
C GLN A 207 3.57 18.00 2.71
N THR A 208 2.89 16.85 2.74
CA THR A 208 3.56 15.55 2.62
C THR A 208 4.33 15.45 1.32
N HIS A 209 3.75 15.83 0.17
CA HIS A 209 4.48 15.81 -1.09
C HIS A 209 5.73 16.68 -1.07
N GLU A 210 5.64 17.90 -0.53
CA GLU A 210 6.80 18.77 -0.39
C GLU A 210 7.87 18.14 0.50
N SER A 211 7.47 17.53 1.62
CA SER A 211 8.40 16.82 2.50
C SER A 211 9.10 15.65 1.79
N LEU A 212 8.39 14.91 0.95
CA LEU A 212 8.93 13.84 0.11
C LEU A 212 9.93 14.36 -0.94
N ARG A 213 9.67 15.51 -1.54
CA ARG A 213 10.63 16.20 -2.42
C ARG A 213 11.91 16.56 -1.67
N MET A 214 11.78 17.07 -0.45
CA MET A 214 12.91 17.50 0.38
C MET A 214 13.80 16.34 0.84
N ILE A 215 13.23 15.15 1.05
CA ILE A 215 14.01 13.95 1.33
C ILE A 215 14.50 13.23 0.08
N GLY A 216 14.22 13.75 -1.13
CA GLY A 216 14.79 13.23 -2.39
C GLY A 216 14.14 11.96 -2.95
N VAL A 217 12.94 11.60 -2.52
CA VAL A 217 12.23 10.39 -3.03
C VAL A 217 11.30 10.69 -4.22
N SER A 218 11.14 11.96 -4.59
CA SER A 218 10.39 12.40 -5.77
C SER A 218 11.33 12.78 -6.92
N THR A 219 10.77 12.95 -8.12
CA THR A 219 11.48 13.42 -9.31
C THR A 219 10.84 14.68 -9.88
N PRO A 220 11.59 15.52 -10.63
CA PRO A 220 11.04 16.71 -11.27
C PRO A 220 9.81 16.43 -12.15
N GLU A 221 9.77 15.28 -12.81
CA GLU A 221 8.66 14.85 -13.64
C GLU A 221 7.41 14.56 -12.82
N VAL A 222 7.55 13.80 -11.71
CA VAL A 222 6.45 13.54 -10.77
C VAL A 222 5.96 14.84 -10.15
N ASP A 223 6.88 15.70 -9.71
CA ASP A 223 6.58 16.99 -9.10
C ASP A 223 5.75 17.89 -10.03
N SER A 224 6.11 17.90 -11.32
CA SER A 224 5.38 18.65 -12.36
C SER A 224 3.93 18.16 -12.51
N ILE A 225 3.73 16.84 -12.51
CA ILE A 225 2.39 16.23 -12.60
C ILE A 225 1.58 16.56 -11.33
N VAL A 226 2.17 16.41 -10.14
CA VAL A 226 1.50 16.73 -8.88
C VAL A 226 1.11 18.21 -8.83
N LYS A 227 2.03 19.13 -9.18
CA LYS A 227 1.75 20.57 -9.23
C LYS A 227 0.64 20.90 -10.24
N SER A 228 0.65 20.26 -11.41
CA SER A 228 -0.43 20.40 -12.39
C SER A 228 -1.77 19.99 -11.79
N LEU A 229 -1.85 18.85 -11.11
CA LEU A 229 -3.07 18.38 -10.45
C LEU A 229 -3.53 19.31 -9.33
N GLN A 230 -2.61 19.77 -8.46
CA GLN A 230 -2.91 20.72 -7.38
C GLN A 230 -3.50 22.05 -7.89
N SER A 231 -3.16 22.47 -9.12
CA SER A 231 -3.70 23.69 -9.73
C SER A 231 -5.07 23.52 -10.39
N LYS A 232 -5.59 22.29 -10.51
CA LYS A 232 -6.90 22.04 -11.14
C LYS A 232 -8.03 22.46 -10.21
N LYS A 233 -9.04 23.12 -10.78
CA LYS A 233 -10.27 23.46 -10.07
C LYS A 233 -10.92 22.19 -9.49
N GLY A 234 -11.29 22.24 -8.21
CA GLY A 234 -11.92 21.13 -7.49
C GLY A 234 -10.95 20.10 -6.92
N VAL A 235 -9.64 20.23 -7.16
CA VAL A 235 -8.62 19.42 -6.47
C VAL A 235 -8.22 20.12 -5.17
N LEU A 236 -8.43 19.45 -4.05
CA LEU A 236 -8.10 19.96 -2.71
C LEU A 236 -6.64 19.72 -2.35
N GLY A 237 -6.09 18.59 -2.80
CA GLY A 237 -4.69 18.24 -2.62
C GLY A 237 -4.29 17.05 -3.47
N ALA A 238 -3.00 16.97 -3.79
CA ALA A 238 -2.43 15.84 -4.49
C ALA A 238 -1.00 15.58 -4.03
N ARG A 239 -0.64 14.29 -3.96
CA ARG A 239 0.73 13.84 -3.69
C ARG A 239 1.03 12.52 -4.38
N MET A 240 2.30 12.27 -4.68
CA MET A 240 2.76 10.93 -5.04
C MET A 240 2.40 9.90 -3.96
N MET A 241 2.29 8.61 -4.29
CA MET A 241 2.00 7.53 -3.32
C MET A 241 2.90 6.31 -3.50
N GLY A 242 3.35 5.72 -2.39
CA GLY A 242 4.30 4.60 -2.34
C GLY A 242 5.76 5.06 -2.36
N GLY A 243 6.69 4.10 -2.41
CA GLY A 243 8.12 4.30 -2.16
C GLY A 243 8.95 5.09 -3.18
N GLY A 244 8.39 6.08 -3.89
CA GLY A 244 9.20 7.03 -4.66
C GLY A 244 9.20 6.88 -6.18
N PHE A 245 9.78 7.89 -6.85
CA PHE A 245 10.30 7.83 -8.23
C PHE A 245 9.31 7.48 -9.35
N GLY A 246 8.00 7.65 -9.11
CA GLY A 246 6.95 7.38 -10.08
C GLY A 246 5.77 6.60 -9.50
N GLY A 247 4.96 6.03 -10.37
CA GLY A 247 3.74 5.32 -10.00
C GLY A 247 2.53 6.24 -9.83
N MET A 248 1.71 5.98 -8.80
CA MET A 248 0.45 6.68 -8.58
C MET A 248 0.60 8.01 -7.84
N ILE A 249 -0.31 8.92 -8.15
CA ILE A 249 -0.56 10.16 -7.41
C ILE A 249 -1.95 10.05 -6.79
N LEU A 250 -2.02 10.19 -5.47
CA LEU A 250 -3.26 10.29 -4.73
C LEU A 250 -3.79 11.72 -4.83
N VAL A 251 -5.06 11.86 -5.20
CA VAL A 251 -5.72 13.15 -5.36
C VAL A 251 -6.99 13.18 -4.52
N LEU A 252 -7.13 14.19 -3.65
CA LEU A 252 -8.36 14.49 -2.95
C LEU A 252 -9.14 15.55 -3.74
N VAL A 253 -10.41 15.29 -4.01
CA VAL A 253 -11.29 16.18 -4.79
C VAL A 253 -12.50 16.66 -3.99
N GLU A 254 -13.05 17.80 -4.37
CA GLU A 254 -14.27 18.38 -3.78
C GLU A 254 -15.51 17.51 -4.08
N ASP A 255 -15.61 16.99 -5.30
CA ASP A 255 -16.74 16.17 -5.76
C ASP A 255 -16.35 15.17 -6.86
N ASP A 256 -17.24 14.21 -7.12
CA ASP A 256 -17.01 13.08 -8.04
C ASP A 256 -16.80 13.54 -9.49
N GLY A 257 -17.32 14.70 -9.87
CA GLY A 257 -17.22 15.29 -11.19
C GLY A 257 -15.83 15.85 -11.51
N VAL A 258 -14.99 16.07 -10.49
CA VAL A 258 -13.60 16.48 -10.67
C VAL A 258 -12.78 15.26 -11.15
N LEU A 259 -12.04 15.41 -12.25
CA LEU A 259 -11.36 14.29 -12.93
C LEU A 259 -12.34 13.14 -13.27
N PRO A 260 -13.34 13.38 -14.13
CA PRO A 260 -14.51 12.49 -14.30
C PRO A 260 -14.17 11.11 -14.90
N HIS A 261 -13.01 10.97 -15.53
CA HIS A 261 -12.56 9.70 -16.12
C HIS A 261 -11.93 8.73 -15.11
N LEU A 262 -11.74 9.17 -13.87
CA LEU A 262 -11.11 8.38 -12.82
C LEU A 262 -12.15 7.99 -11.77
N PRO A 263 -12.23 6.70 -11.39
CA PRO A 263 -13.16 6.23 -10.37
C PRO A 263 -12.74 6.73 -8.99
N LEU A 264 -13.73 6.80 -8.08
CA LEU A 264 -13.44 6.99 -6.66
C LEU A 264 -12.82 5.73 -6.05
N LEU A 265 -11.91 5.94 -5.12
CA LEU A 265 -11.41 4.91 -4.23
C LEU A 265 -12.39 4.68 -3.10
N VAL A 266 -12.64 3.42 -2.78
CA VAL A 266 -13.58 3.02 -1.72
C VAL A 266 -12.85 2.09 -0.75
N PRO A 267 -12.92 2.33 0.57
CA PRO A 267 -12.44 1.39 1.57
C PRO A 267 -13.13 0.03 1.46
N SER A 268 -12.36 -1.04 1.56
CA SER A 268 -12.85 -2.42 1.48
C SER A 268 -12.45 -3.25 2.69
N LYS A 269 -13.00 -4.46 2.77
CA LYS A 269 -12.59 -5.46 3.78
C LYS A 269 -11.13 -5.86 3.63
N ALA A 270 -10.54 -6.25 4.76
CA ALA A 270 -9.24 -6.91 4.82
C ALA A 270 -9.11 -8.13 3.89
N GLY A 271 -7.87 -8.62 3.76
CA GLY A 271 -7.55 -9.91 3.18
C GLY A 271 -8.27 -11.05 3.90
N PHE A 272 -8.69 -12.06 3.14
CA PHE A 272 -9.34 -13.25 3.68
C PHE A 272 -8.96 -14.48 2.85
N ILE A 273 -9.23 -15.66 3.42
CA ILE A 273 -9.06 -16.95 2.76
C ILE A 273 -10.37 -17.73 2.77
N GLU A 274 -10.59 -18.50 1.72
CA GLU A 274 -11.67 -19.48 1.59
C GLU A 274 -11.06 -20.85 1.29
N GLU A 275 -11.60 -21.91 1.89
CA GLU A 275 -11.19 -23.29 1.62
C GLU A 275 -12.39 -24.08 1.07
N SER A 276 -12.14 -24.86 0.03
CA SER A 276 -13.11 -25.78 -0.57
C SER A 276 -12.49 -27.17 -0.73
N ILE A 277 -13.29 -28.21 -0.52
CA ILE A 277 -12.86 -29.62 -0.55
C ILE A 277 -12.78 -30.13 -1.99
#